data_AF-A0A2J8JPF6-F1
#
_entry.id   AF-A0A2J8JPF6-F1
#
_cell.length_a   1.000
_cell.length_b   1.000
_cell.length_c   1.000
_cell.angle_alpha   90.00
_cell.angle_beta   90.00
_cell.angle_gamma   90.00
#
_symmetry.space_group_name_H-M   'P 1'
#
loop_
_entity.id
_entity.type
_entity.pdbx_description
1 polymer ?
#
loop_
_entity_poly.entity_id
_entity_poly.type
_entity_poly.pdbx_seq_one_letter_code
_entity_poly.pdbx_strand_id
1 'polypeptide(L)'
;MPPSKPHPPVVGKVTHHSIELYWDLEKKAKRQGPQEQWFRFSIEEEDPKMHTYGIIYTGYATKHVVEGLEPRTLYRFRLKVTSPSGDCEYSPLVSVSTTREPISSEHLHQAVSVNDEDLLVRIL
;
A
#
# COMPACT_ATOMS: atom_id res chain seq x y z
N MET A 1 24.54 -20.19 -4.75
CA MET A 1 23.20 -19.82 -5.24
C MET A 1 23.13 -18.30 -5.22
N PRO A 2 22.55 -17.64 -6.25
CA PRO A 2 22.34 -16.20 -6.19
C PRO A 2 21.47 -15.88 -4.96
N PRO A 3 21.63 -14.71 -4.32
CA PRO A 3 20.75 -14.31 -3.23
C PRO A 3 19.32 -14.36 -3.77
N SER A 4 18.47 -15.11 -3.09
CA SER A 4 17.06 -15.21 -3.45
C SER A 4 16.47 -13.81 -3.30
N LYS A 5 15.91 -13.26 -4.37
CA LYS A 5 15.27 -11.94 -4.36
C LYS A 5 14.38 -11.79 -3.11
N PRO A 6 14.40 -10.61 -2.45
CA PRO A 6 13.60 -10.41 -1.26
C PRO A 6 12.11 -10.60 -1.57
N HIS A 7 11.38 -11.18 -0.63
CA HIS A 7 9.93 -11.31 -0.75
C HIS A 7 9.27 -9.92 -0.83
N PRO A 8 8.18 -9.79 -1.60
CA PRO A 8 7.42 -8.54 -1.65
C PRO A 8 6.84 -8.20 -0.27
N PRO A 9 6.57 -6.92 0.01
CA PRO A 9 5.91 -6.54 1.24
C PRO A 9 4.49 -7.13 1.28
N VAL A 10 4.14 -7.68 2.44
CA VAL A 10 2.83 -8.22 2.76
C VAL A 10 1.89 -7.08 3.14
N VAL A 11 0.72 -7.07 2.51
CA VAL A 11 -0.33 -6.08 2.75
C VAL A 11 -1.14 -6.53 3.96
N GLY A 12 -1.21 -5.68 4.97
CA GLY A 12 -2.04 -5.89 6.15
C GLY A 12 -3.38 -5.21 6.00
N LYS A 13 -3.73 -4.36 6.98
CA LYS A 13 -4.97 -3.59 6.97
C LYS A 13 -4.95 -2.57 5.83
N VAL A 14 -6.04 -2.53 5.08
CA VAL A 14 -6.27 -1.52 4.04
C VAL A 14 -7.53 -0.75 4.41
N THR A 15 -7.43 0.57 4.38
CA THR A 15 -8.55 1.49 4.56
C THR A 15 -8.74 2.31 3.28
N HIS A 16 -9.64 3.30 3.35
CA HIS A 16 -9.90 4.20 2.25
C HIS A 16 -8.83 5.31 2.14
N HIS A 17 -8.02 5.54 3.19
CA HIS A 17 -6.92 6.53 3.20
C HIS A 17 -5.56 5.97 3.66
N SER A 18 -5.47 4.67 3.95
CA SER A 18 -4.22 4.08 4.44
C SER A 18 -4.04 2.61 4.07
N ILE A 19 -2.78 2.20 3.94
CA ILE A 19 -2.36 0.82 3.67
C ILE A 19 -1.24 0.45 4.64
N GLU A 20 -1.42 -0.63 5.38
CA GLU A 20 -0.36 -1.20 6.21
C GLU A 20 0.48 -2.19 5.39
N LEU A 21 1.80 -2.00 5.40
CA LEU A 21 2.78 -2.86 4.74
C LEU A 21 3.71 -3.48 5.77
N TYR A 22 4.02 -4.77 5.60
CA TYR A 22 4.89 -5.56 6.45
C TYR A 22 5.93 -6.29 5.61
N TRP A 23 7.15 -6.45 6.09
CA TRP A 23 8.19 -7.21 5.39
C TRP A 23 9.12 -7.91 6.38
N ASP A 24 9.97 -8.82 5.86
CA ASP A 24 10.92 -9.61 6.66
C ASP A 24 10.24 -10.38 7.83
N LEU A 25 9.08 -10.98 7.54
CA LEU A 25 8.29 -11.74 8.52
C LEU A 25 9.03 -12.97 9.07
N GLU A 26 9.97 -13.52 8.30
CA GLU A 26 10.76 -14.68 8.70
C GLU A 26 11.91 -14.32 9.66
N LYS A 27 12.08 -13.04 10.04
CA LYS A 27 13.18 -12.54 10.89
C LYS A 27 14.55 -13.07 10.43
N LYS A 28 14.71 -13.29 9.12
CA LYS A 28 15.93 -13.87 8.55
C LYS A 28 17.09 -12.90 8.69
N ALA A 29 16.81 -11.60 8.73
CA ALA A 29 17.78 -10.60 9.15
C ALA A 29 17.99 -10.67 10.67
N LYS A 30 19.00 -11.44 11.09
CA LYS A 30 19.48 -11.41 12.49
C LYS A 30 19.96 -10.00 12.81
N ARG A 31 19.15 -9.22 13.54
CA ARG A 31 19.52 -7.91 14.08
C ARG A 31 20.42 -8.09 15.32
N GLN A 32 21.61 -8.60 15.09
CA GLN A 32 22.62 -8.79 16.14
C GLN A 32 23.81 -7.88 15.83
N GLY A 33 24.29 -7.17 16.84
CA GLY A 33 25.41 -6.24 16.69
C GLY A 33 25.00 -4.81 16.28
N PRO A 34 25.98 -3.95 15.96
CA PRO A 34 25.76 -2.53 15.67
C PRO A 34 24.87 -2.31 14.45
N GLN A 35 24.14 -1.20 14.44
CA GLN A 35 23.15 -0.86 13.41
C GLN A 35 23.75 -0.81 11.99
N GLU A 36 25.05 -0.53 11.88
CA GLU A 36 25.80 -0.52 10.61
C GLU A 36 25.86 -1.90 9.93
N GLN A 37 25.55 -2.98 10.65
CA GLN A 37 25.49 -4.34 10.10
C GLN A 37 24.05 -4.75 9.71
N TRP A 38 23.08 -3.87 9.92
CA TRP A 38 21.68 -4.20 9.70
C TRP A 38 21.26 -3.90 8.26
N PHE A 39 20.34 -4.71 7.75
CA PHE A 39 19.69 -4.43 6.47
C PHE A 39 18.81 -3.18 6.59
N ARG A 40 18.95 -2.27 5.63
CA ARG A 40 18.09 -1.10 5.49
C ARG A 40 16.99 -1.41 4.49
N PHE A 41 15.78 -1.09 4.86
CA PHE A 41 14.58 -1.27 4.06
C PHE A 41 14.12 0.07 3.51
N SER A 42 13.74 0.10 2.24
CA SER A 42 13.07 1.24 1.63
C SER A 42 11.83 0.80 0.89
N ILE A 43 10.73 1.54 1.02
CA ILE A 43 9.51 1.31 0.24
C ILE A 43 9.44 2.37 -0.82
N GLU A 44 9.23 1.93 -2.04
CA GLU A 44 9.02 2.79 -3.19
C GLU A 44 7.60 2.59 -3.72
N GLU A 45 6.90 3.69 -3.94
CA GLU A 45 5.58 3.76 -4.56
C GLU A 45 5.72 4.15 -6.02
N GLU A 46 4.99 3.46 -6.91
CA GLU A 46 4.88 3.85 -8.31
C GLU A 46 3.91 5.01 -8.47
N ASP A 47 4.37 6.09 -9.09
CA ASP A 47 3.50 7.17 -9.55
C ASP A 47 2.87 6.75 -10.89
N PRO A 48 1.54 6.57 -10.95
CA PRO A 48 0.87 6.11 -12.17
C PRO A 48 0.85 7.18 -13.28
N LYS A 49 1.11 8.45 -12.97
CA LYS A 49 1.12 9.57 -13.93
C LYS A 49 2.51 9.80 -14.52
N MET A 50 3.54 9.69 -13.69
CA MET A 50 4.94 9.90 -14.08
C MET A 50 5.67 8.62 -14.46
N HIS A 51 5.10 7.44 -14.18
CA HIS A 51 5.79 6.14 -14.34
C HIS A 51 7.15 6.09 -13.62
N THR A 52 7.27 6.83 -12.52
CA THR A 52 8.47 6.89 -11.67
C THR A 52 8.20 6.23 -10.33
N TYR A 53 9.27 5.91 -9.60
CA TYR A 53 9.17 5.34 -8.27
C TYR A 53 9.66 6.35 -7.23
N GLY A 54 8.79 6.74 -6.31
CA GLY A 54 9.11 7.63 -5.20
C GLY A 54 9.39 6.84 -3.93
N ILE A 55 10.47 7.16 -3.21
CA ILE A 55 10.75 6.53 -1.90
C ILE A 55 9.80 7.16 -0.86
N ILE A 56 8.87 6.37 -0.34
CA ILE A 56 7.93 6.79 0.70
C ILE A 56 8.39 6.41 2.10
N TYR A 57 9.31 5.44 2.21
CA TYR A 57 9.87 5.01 3.48
C TYR A 57 11.33 4.58 3.32
N THR A 58 12.17 4.90 4.30
CA THR A 58 13.53 4.34 4.43
C THR A 58 13.91 4.18 5.90
N GLY A 59 14.43 3.02 6.29
CA GLY A 59 14.77 2.75 7.68
C GLY A 59 15.03 1.27 7.96
N TYR A 60 14.96 0.89 9.23
CA TYR A 60 15.20 -0.48 9.71
C TYR A 60 13.94 -1.16 10.24
N ALA A 61 12.78 -0.50 10.15
CA ALA A 61 11.53 -1.10 10.54
C ALA A 61 11.13 -2.19 9.53
N THR A 62 10.26 -3.09 9.99
CA THR A 62 9.66 -4.18 9.19
C THR A 62 8.18 -4.00 8.97
N LYS A 63 7.70 -2.79 9.29
CA LYS A 63 6.34 -2.34 9.11
C LYS A 63 6.38 -0.88 8.72
N HIS A 64 5.50 -0.48 7.81
CA HIS A 64 5.19 0.91 7.55
C HIS A 64 3.71 1.06 7.22
N VAL A 65 3.12 2.19 7.62
CA VAL A 65 1.74 2.53 7.30
C VAL A 65 1.81 3.71 6.34
N VAL A 66 1.31 3.50 5.13
CA VAL A 66 1.16 4.56 4.13
C VAL A 66 -0.18 5.24 4.42
N GLU A 67 -0.16 6.54 4.65
CA GLU A 67 -1.33 7.35 4.97
C GLU A 67 -1.53 8.45 3.92
N GLY A 68 -2.73 9.05 3.87
CA GLY A 68 -3.04 10.11 2.90
C GLY A 68 -3.26 9.59 1.48
N LEU A 69 -3.70 8.33 1.35
CA LEU A 69 -4.01 7.70 0.06
C LEU A 69 -5.41 8.07 -0.42
N GLU A 70 -5.61 8.14 -1.72
CA GLU A 70 -6.92 8.39 -2.30
C GLU A 70 -7.79 7.13 -2.22
N PRO A 71 -9.09 7.25 -1.92
CA PRO A 71 -10.01 6.12 -1.90
C PRO A 71 -10.20 5.53 -3.29
N ARG A 72 -10.50 4.22 -3.35
CA ARG A 72 -10.74 3.48 -4.60
C ARG A 72 -9.61 3.64 -5.64
N THR A 73 -8.38 3.81 -5.18
CA THR A 73 -7.21 4.04 -6.03
C THR A 73 -6.24 2.87 -5.92
N LEU A 74 -5.68 2.45 -7.06
CA LEU A 74 -4.69 1.39 -7.13
C LEU A 74 -3.30 1.97 -6.89
N TYR A 75 -2.64 1.47 -5.85
CA TYR A 75 -1.26 1.79 -5.51
C TYR A 75 -0.35 0.58 -5.75
N ARG A 76 0.88 0.83 -6.18
CA ARG A 76 1.87 -0.22 -6.43
C ARG A 76 3.13 0.08 -5.64
N PHE A 77 3.54 -0.87 -4.82
CA PHE A 77 4.69 -0.71 -3.94
C PHE A 77 5.75 -1.76 -4.26
N ARG A 78 7.01 -1.42 -4.05
CA ARG A 78 8.12 -2.39 -4.01
C ARG A 78 8.99 -2.14 -2.80
N LEU A 79 9.44 -3.23 -2.18
CA LEU A 79 10.46 -3.19 -1.14
C LEU A 79 11.85 -3.26 -1.78
N LYS A 80 12.72 -2.35 -1.36
CA LYS A 80 14.16 -2.37 -1.61
C LYS A 80 14.87 -2.73 -0.31
N VAL A 81 15.71 -3.77 -0.36
CA VAL A 81 16.54 -4.20 0.76
C VAL A 81 17.98 -3.82 0.43
N THR A 82 18.60 -3.03 1.29
CA THR A 82 19.99 -2.60 1.15
C THR A 82 20.80 -3.26 2.26
N SER A 83 21.79 -4.05 1.87
CA SER A 83 22.74 -4.68 2.77
C SER A 83 23.70 -3.65 3.36
N PRO A 84 24.33 -3.94 4.51
CA PRO A 84 25.35 -3.06 5.09
C PRO A 84 26.57 -2.87 4.18
N SER A 85 26.81 -3.81 3.26
CA SER A 85 27.88 -3.73 2.25
C SER A 85 27.58 -2.76 1.11
N GLY A 86 26.35 -2.23 1.03
CA GLY A 86 25.90 -1.31 -0.01
C GLY A 86 25.15 -1.97 -1.15
N ASP A 87 25.15 -3.30 -1.26
CA ASP A 87 24.35 -4.03 -2.24
C ASP A 87 22.86 -3.83 -1.96
N CYS A 88 22.07 -3.57 -3.00
CA CYS A 88 20.63 -3.42 -2.88
C CYS A 88 19.87 -4.34 -3.84
N GLU A 89 18.80 -4.94 -3.34
CA GLU A 89 17.91 -5.80 -4.09
C GLU A 89 16.46 -5.34 -3.98
N TYR A 90 15.75 -5.44 -5.10
CA TYR A 90 14.34 -5.09 -5.19
C TYR A 90 13.48 -6.35 -5.16
N SER A 91 12.43 -6.29 -4.36
CA SER A 91 11.37 -7.28 -4.37
C SER A 91 10.44 -7.08 -5.57
N PRO A 92 9.63 -8.10 -5.93
CA PRO A 92 8.52 -7.93 -6.86
C PRO A 92 7.55 -6.83 -6.41
N LEU A 93 6.86 -6.22 -7.37
CA LEU A 93 5.82 -5.23 -7.09
C LEU A 93 4.62 -5.90 -6.41
N VAL A 94 4.09 -5.25 -5.37
CA VAL A 94 2.77 -5.55 -4.82
C VAL A 94 1.80 -4.47 -5.27
N SER A 95 0.57 -4.87 -5.62
CA SER A 95 -0.48 -3.96 -6.06
C SER A 95 -1.63 -4.02 -5.06
N VAL A 96 -2.08 -2.86 -4.59
CA VAL A 96 -3.06 -2.73 -3.51
C VAL A 96 -4.04 -1.61 -3.84
N SER A 97 -5.33 -1.91 -3.74
CA SER A 97 -6.37 -0.90 -3.92
C SER A 97 -6.91 -0.46 -2.57
N THR A 98 -6.97 0.85 -2.32
CA THR A 98 -7.67 1.39 -1.15
C THR A 98 -9.16 1.10 -1.23
N THR A 99 -9.81 0.96 -0.07
CA THR A 99 -11.25 0.71 -0.02
C THR A 99 -12.02 1.95 -0.44
N ARG A 100 -13.31 1.78 -0.77
CA ARG A 100 -14.21 2.93 -0.94
C ARG A 100 -14.41 3.62 0.42
N GLU A 101 -14.63 4.93 0.39
CA GLU A 101 -15.08 5.65 1.58
C GLU A 101 -16.39 5.04 2.08
N PRO A 102 -16.54 4.81 3.40
CA PRO A 102 -17.80 4.42 3.96
C PRO A 102 -18.82 5.53 3.69
N ILE A 103 -20.00 5.15 3.23
CA ILE A 103 -21.09 6.09 2.98
C ILE A 103 -21.49 6.67 4.35
N SER A 104 -21.12 7.93 4.61
CA SER A 104 -21.57 8.64 5.82
C SER A 104 -23.10 8.64 5.89
N SER A 105 -23.65 8.46 7.08
CA SER A 105 -25.10 8.41 7.33
C SER A 105 -25.86 9.59 6.73
N GLU A 106 -25.24 10.76 6.61
CA GLU A 106 -25.83 11.95 5.95
C GLU A 106 -26.22 11.70 4.48
N HIS A 107 -25.47 10.89 3.74
CA HIS A 107 -25.83 10.52 2.36
C HIS A 107 -27.02 9.56 2.29
N LEU A 108 -27.27 8.78 3.36
CA LEU A 108 -28.41 7.87 3.41
C LEU A 108 -29.72 8.63 3.64
N HIS A 109 -29.67 9.76 4.37
CA HIS A 109 -30.86 10.56 4.66
C HIS A 109 -31.44 11.28 3.43
N GLN A 110 -30.67 11.51 2.36
CA GLN A 110 -31.17 12.11 1.12
C GLN A 110 -31.77 11.10 0.11
N ALA A 111 -31.49 9.81 0.24
CA ALA A 111 -31.97 8.79 -0.72
C ALA A 111 -33.40 8.30 -0.46
N VAL A 112 -34.00 8.65 0.69
CA VAL A 112 -35.31 8.13 1.13
C VAL A 112 -36.49 9.02 0.70
N SER A 113 -36.26 10.24 0.19
CA SER A 113 -37.32 11.24 0.03
C SER A 113 -37.84 11.51 -1.38
N VAL A 114 -37.37 10.85 -2.44
CA VAL A 114 -37.89 11.11 -3.81
C VAL A 114 -38.18 9.81 -4.53
N ASN A 115 -39.18 9.08 -4.04
CA ASN A 115 -39.92 8.14 -4.86
C ASN A 115 -41.21 8.84 -5.32
N ASP A 116 -41.05 9.86 -6.17
CA ASP A 116 -42.17 10.48 -6.89
C ASP A 116 -42.67 9.48 -7.94
N GLU A 117 -43.85 8.92 -7.67
CA GLU A 117 -44.53 7.88 -8.45
C GLU A 117 -45.18 8.41 -9.76
N ASP A 118 -44.64 9.46 -10.40
CA ASP A 118 -45.33 10.17 -11.52
C ASP A 118 -44.68 10.01 -12.90
N LEU A 119 -44.03 8.88 -13.20
CA LEU A 119 -43.55 8.60 -14.57
C LEU A 119 -43.94 7.22 -15.11
N LEU A 120 -45.17 6.78 -14.84
CA LEU A 120 -45.83 5.69 -15.57
C LEU A 120 -46.59 6.22 -16.80
N VAL A 121 -45.91 6.93 -17.70
CA VAL A 121 -46.49 7.32 -19.00
C VAL A 121 -45.47 7.09 -20.12
N ARG A 122 -45.82 6.18 -21.04
CA ARG A 122 -45.22 5.91 -22.38
C ARG A 122 -44.38 4.64 -22.53
N ILE A 123 -45.03 3.49 -22.46
CA ILE A 123 -44.79 2.36 -23.38
C ILE A 123 -46.19 1.80 -23.66
N LEU A 124 -46.94 2.37 -24.61
CA LEU A 124 -47.11 1.85 -25.98
C LEU A 124 -47.39 0.33 -26.01
#